data_AF-A0A9R1CVN5-F1
#
_entry.id   AF-A0A9R1CVN5-F1
#
_cell.length_a   1.000
_cell.length_b   1.000
_cell.length_c   1.000
_cell.angle_alpha   90.00
_cell.angle_beta   90.00
_cell.angle_gamma   90.00
#
_symmetry.space_group_name_H-M   'P 1'
#
loop_
_entity.id
_entity.type
_entity.pdbx_description
1 polymer ?
#
loop_
_entity_poly.entity_id
_entity_poly.type
_entity_poly.pdbx_seq_one_letter_code
_entity_poly.pdbx_strand_id
1 'polypeptide(L)'
;MSILTSKMVNENFEPNERQEAILDVLKENREEEQPWGYANPKRLEEELGIRRQYINRALNGLVDAGWVEKVNRGLYRFVADPREI
;
A
#
# COMPACT_ATOMS: atom_id res chain seq x y z
N MET A 1 7.05 22.39 14.30
CA MET A 1 7.10 21.06 14.92
C MET A 1 5.88 20.28 14.47
N SER A 2 6.02 19.49 13.40
CA SER A 2 4.93 18.62 12.92
C SER A 2 5.12 17.27 13.60
N ILE A 3 4.22 16.91 14.50
CA ILE A 3 4.18 15.56 15.05
C ILE A 3 3.65 14.69 13.91
N LEU A 4 4.56 14.18 13.07
CA LEU A 4 4.27 13.04 12.22
C LEU A 4 4.11 11.87 13.20
N THR A 5 2.87 11.63 13.64
CA THR A 5 2.48 10.37 14.26
C THR A 5 2.86 9.28 13.27
N SER A 6 4.06 8.70 13.45
CA SER A 6 4.42 7.42 12.86
C SER A 6 3.37 6.44 13.37
N LYS A 7 2.37 6.16 12.54
CA LYS A 7 1.36 5.15 12.85
C LYS A 7 2.15 3.84 12.91
N MET A 8 2.32 3.29 14.12
CA MET A 8 3.00 2.01 14.29
C MET A 8 2.32 0.98 13.39
N VAL A 9 3.11 0.16 12.69
CA VAL A 9 2.59 -0.87 11.81
C VAL A 9 1.77 -1.85 12.65
N ASN A 10 0.50 -2.06 12.28
CA ASN A 10 -0.34 -3.01 12.98
C ASN A 10 0.01 -4.43 12.54
N GLU A 11 0.73 -5.15 13.40
CA GLU A 11 1.17 -6.54 13.17
C GLU A 11 0.01 -7.55 13.19
N ASN A 12 -1.13 -7.20 13.80
CA ASN A 12 -2.33 -8.04 13.87
C ASN A 12 -3.34 -7.75 12.75
N PHE A 13 -2.97 -6.91 11.78
CA PHE A 13 -3.83 -6.63 10.63
C PHE A 13 -3.75 -7.78 9.62
N GLU A 14 -4.89 -8.34 9.26
CA GLU A 14 -5.00 -9.33 8.18
C GLU A 14 -5.57 -8.65 6.92
N PRO A 15 -4.76 -8.45 5.87
CA PRO A 15 -5.26 -7.89 4.62
C PRO A 15 -6.28 -8.85 3.99
N ASN A 16 -7.37 -8.30 3.45
CA ASN A 16 -8.29 -9.09 2.62
C ASN A 16 -7.70 -9.30 1.21
N GLU A 17 -8.34 -10.17 0.42
CA GLU A 17 -7.94 -10.51 -0.96
C GLU A 17 -7.56 -9.30 -1.83
N ARG A 18 -8.33 -8.19 -1.77
CA ARG A 18 -8.02 -7.00 -2.58
C ARG A 18 -6.81 -6.23 -2.05
N GLN A 19 -6.61 -6.25 -0.73
CA GLN A 19 -5.48 -5.59 -0.10
C GLN A 19 -4.20 -6.39 -0.35
N GLU A 20 -4.26 -7.72 -0.31
CA GLU A 20 -3.16 -8.58 -0.75
C GLU A 20 -2.77 -8.28 -2.21
N ALA A 21 -3.75 -8.26 -3.12
CA ALA A 21 -3.48 -7.94 -4.53
C ALA A 21 -2.84 -6.55 -4.73
N ILE A 22 -3.19 -5.55 -3.90
CA ILE A 22 -2.53 -4.24 -3.92
C ILE A 22 -1.11 -4.32 -3.36
N LEU A 23 -0.89 -5.07 -2.27
CA LEU A 23 0.44 -5.27 -1.70
C LEU A 23 1.37 -5.97 -2.69
N ASP A 24 0.87 -6.97 -3.43
CA ASP A 24 1.63 -7.66 -4.48
C ASP A 24 2.12 -6.67 -5.54
N VAL A 25 1.23 -5.83 -6.08
CA VAL A 25 1.61 -4.79 -7.07
C VAL A 25 2.62 -3.79 -6.50
N LEU A 26 2.50 -3.44 -5.22
CA LEU A 26 3.46 -2.53 -4.59
C LEU A 26 4.83 -3.19 -4.38
N LYS A 27 4.87 -4.49 -4.11
CA LYS A 27 6.11 -5.26 -3.91
C LYS A 27 6.77 -5.72 -5.23
N GLU A 28 6.11 -5.52 -6.37
CA GLU A 28 6.70 -5.80 -7.69
C GLU A 28 8.09 -5.16 -7.83
N ASN A 29 9.03 -5.94 -8.36
CA ASN A 29 10.42 -5.54 -8.62
C ASN A 29 11.21 -5.13 -7.35
N ARG A 30 10.80 -5.58 -6.16
CA ARG A 30 11.53 -5.36 -4.90
C ARG A 30 13.00 -5.84 -4.94
N GLU A 31 13.30 -6.83 -5.78
CA GLU A 31 14.64 -7.39 -5.95
C GLU A 31 15.48 -6.69 -7.04
N GLU A 32 14.93 -5.68 -7.74
CA GLU A 32 15.61 -4.96 -8.83
C GLU A 32 16.15 -3.59 -8.37
N GLU A 33 17.14 -3.03 -9.09
CA GLU A 33 17.78 -1.73 -8.78
C GLU A 33 16.90 -0.47 -9.08
N GLN A 34 15.58 -0.61 -9.09
CA GLN A 34 14.64 0.49 -9.39
C GLN A 34 13.90 0.95 -8.12
N PRO A 35 13.40 2.20 -8.09
CA PRO A 35 12.48 2.59 -7.03
C PRO A 35 11.20 1.74 -7.13
N TRP A 36 11.09 0.77 -6.23
CA TRP A 36 9.92 -0.10 -6.05
C TRP A 36 9.06 0.42 -4.89
N GLY A 37 7.90 -0.19 -4.65
CA GLY A 37 7.07 0.16 -3.51
C GLY A 37 6.10 1.31 -3.77
N TYR A 38 5.99 1.85 -5.00
CA TYR A 38 5.13 3.00 -5.28
C TYR A 38 4.07 2.70 -6.33
N ALA A 39 2.83 3.11 -6.05
CA ALA A 39 1.75 3.08 -7.02
C ALA A 39 0.78 4.25 -6.83
N ASN A 40 0.12 4.62 -7.93
CA ASN A 40 -1.05 5.48 -7.89
C ASN A 40 -2.32 4.63 -8.12
N PRO A 41 -3.52 5.10 -7.74
CA PRO A 41 -4.76 4.34 -7.93
C PRO A 41 -5.08 3.99 -9.39
N LYS A 42 -4.52 4.71 -10.37
CA LYS A 42 -4.72 4.43 -11.79
C LYS A 42 -3.94 3.18 -12.21
N ARG A 43 -2.65 3.08 -11.84
CA ARG A 43 -1.84 1.86 -12.06
C ARG A 43 -2.51 0.64 -11.42
N LEU A 44 -2.95 0.75 -10.17
CA LEU A 44 -3.62 -0.35 -9.47
C LEU A 44 -4.94 -0.77 -10.14
N GLU A 45 -5.69 0.17 -10.72
CA GLU A 45 -6.89 -0.12 -11.50
C GLU A 45 -6.57 -0.83 -12.82
N GLU A 46 -5.49 -0.42 -13.50
CA GLU A 46 -5.01 -1.04 -14.74
C GLU A 46 -4.48 -2.46 -14.50
N GLU A 47 -3.66 -2.68 -13.48
CA GLU A 47 -3.05 -4.00 -13.16
C GLU A 47 -4.09 -5.00 -12.62
N LEU A 48 -4.99 -4.54 -11.75
CA LEU A 48 -5.91 -5.45 -11.04
C LEU A 48 -7.28 -5.58 -11.73
N GLY A 49 -7.61 -4.71 -12.68
CA GLY A 49 -8.96 -4.64 -13.27
C GLY A 49 -10.06 -4.27 -12.26
N ILE A 50 -9.67 -3.73 -11.09
CA ILE A 50 -10.59 -3.38 -10.01
C ILE A 50 -10.96 -1.90 -10.14
N ARG A 51 -12.27 -1.60 -10.06
CA ARG A 51 -12.76 -0.22 -10.10
C ARG A 51 -12.09 0.64 -9.03
N ARG A 52 -11.67 1.85 -9.42
CA ARG A 52 -11.02 2.85 -8.57
C ARG A 52 -11.64 3.04 -7.17
N GLN A 53 -12.96 2.97 -7.03
CA GLN A 53 -13.62 3.09 -5.71
C GLN A 53 -13.16 2.01 -4.72
N TYR A 54 -13.05 0.76 -5.18
CA TYR A 54 -12.63 -0.36 -4.33
C TYR A 54 -11.13 -0.31 -4.04
N ILE A 55 -10.31 0.10 -5.02
CA ILE A 55 -8.89 0.37 -4.81
C ILE A 55 -8.68 1.40 -3.70
N ASN A 56 -9.37 2.54 -3.75
CA ASN A 56 -9.23 3.58 -2.72
C ASN A 56 -9.70 3.10 -1.34
N ARG A 57 -10.78 2.31 -1.27
CA ARG A 57 -11.24 1.73 0.00
C ARG A 57 -10.19 0.78 0.57
N ALA A 58 -9.61 -0.09 -0.25
CA ALA A 58 -8.58 -1.05 0.19
C ALA A 58 -7.28 -0.34 0.62
N LEU A 59 -6.83 0.65 -0.15
CA LEU A 59 -5.69 1.51 0.20
C LEU A 59 -5.90 2.23 1.53
N ASN A 60 -7.10 2.76 1.79
CA ASN A 60 -7.38 3.41 3.08
C ASN A 60 -7.20 2.42 4.24
N GLY A 61 -7.67 1.17 4.10
CA GLY A 61 -7.45 0.15 5.14
C GLY A 61 -5.97 -0.18 5.37
N LEU A 62 -5.17 -0.26 4.30
CA LEU A 62 -3.72 -0.48 4.40
C LEU A 62 -2.98 0.72 5.01
N VAL A 63 -3.40 1.93 4.66
CA VAL A 63 -2.93 3.17 5.31
C VAL A 63 -3.31 3.20 6.77
N ASP A 64 -4.52 2.72 7.08
CA ASP A 64 -4.98 2.67 8.45
C ASP A 64 -4.22 1.64 9.29
N ALA A 65 -3.77 0.55 8.69
CA ALA A 65 -2.91 -0.45 9.32
C ALA A 65 -1.43 0.00 9.39
N GLY A 66 -1.02 1.03 8.67
CA GLY A 66 0.38 1.47 8.57
C GLY A 66 1.24 0.64 7.62
N TRP A 67 0.66 -0.26 6.83
CA TRP A 67 1.37 -1.11 5.86
C TRP A 67 1.70 -0.37 4.56
N VAL A 68 0.90 0.66 4.26
CA VAL A 68 1.08 1.58 3.14
C VAL A 68 0.99 3.01 3.69
N GLU A 69 1.70 3.96 3.10
CA GLU A 69 1.53 5.37 3.39
C GLU A 69 1.04 6.13 2.16
N LYS A 70 0.38 7.26 2.39
CA LYS A 70 -0.01 8.19 1.33
C LYS A 70 0.98 9.34 1.28
N VAL A 71 1.92 9.27 0.34
CA VAL A 71 3.04 10.22 0.20
C VAL A 71 2.52 11.61 -0.21
N ASN A 72 1.57 11.65 -1.13
CA ASN A 72 0.92 12.88 -1.59
C ASN A 72 -0.47 12.59 -2.19
N ARG A 73 -1.08 13.57 -2.86
CA ARG A 73 -2.38 13.40 -3.52
C ARG A 73 -2.28 12.38 -4.66
N GLY A 74 -2.60 11.13 -4.35
CA GLY A 74 -2.74 10.05 -5.33
C GLY A 74 -1.48 9.20 -5.51
N LEU A 75 -0.44 9.37 -4.68
CA LEU A 75 0.72 8.49 -4.63
C LEU A 75 0.77 7.76 -3.29
N TYR A 76 0.94 6.45 -3.35
CA TYR A 76 1.02 5.56 -2.20
C TYR A 76 2.36 4.84 -2.22
N ARG A 77 2.90 4.55 -1.03
CA ARG A 77 4.17 3.86 -0.83
C ARG A 77 4.00 2.67 0.12
N PHE A 78 4.54 1.52 -0.23
CA PHE A 78 4.68 0.38 0.67
C PHE A 78 5.63 0.73 1.83
N VAL A 79 5.21 0.44 3.05
CA VAL A 79 5.98 0.71 4.26
C VAL A 79 6.64 -0.57 4.75
N ALA A 80 5.84 -1.57 5.10
CA ALA A 80 6.28 -2.86 5.59
C ALA A 80 5.15 -3.89 5.54
N ASP A 81 5.52 -5.15 5.48
CA ASP A 81 4.65 -6.30 5.77
C ASP A 81 5.26 -7.03 6.98
N PRO A 82 4.66 -6.91 8.18
CA PRO A 82 5.14 -7.57 9.39
C PRO A 82 5.30 -9.09 9.30
N ARG A 83 4.65 -9.73 8.32
CA ARG A 83 4.69 -11.20 8.13
C ARG A 83 5.95 -11.68 7.43
N GLU A 84 6.71 -10.76 6.83
CA GLU A 84 7.94 -11.05 6.08
C GLU A 84 9.22 -10.73 6.88
N ILE A 85 9.08 -10.46 8.19
CA ILE A 85 10.16 -10.09 9.11
C ILE A 85 10.58 -11.30 9.97
#